data_AF-A0A1A8G6G1-F1
#
_entry.id   AF-A0A1A8G6G1-F1
#
_cell.length_a   1.000
_cell.length_b   1.000
_cell.length_c   1.000
_cell.angle_alpha   90.00
_cell.angle_beta   90.00
_cell.angle_gamma   90.00
#
_symmetry.space_group_name_H-M   'P 1'
#
loop_
_entity.id
_entity.type
_entity.pdbx_description
1 polymer ?
#
loop_
_entity_poly.entity_id
_entity_poly.type
_entity_poly.pdbx_seq_one_letter_code
_entity_poly.pdbx_strand_id
1 'polypeptide(L)' 'MHAGVSFSTRGEVMLSSKLLTLVLVVQPSRVLLGMKKRGFGAGKWNGFGGKVQPGESIEDAARR' A
#
# COMPACT_ATOMS: atom_id res chain seq x y z
N MET A 1 50.30 13.50 -15.61
CA MET A 1 49.83 13.19 -14.25
C MET A 1 48.69 14.15 -13.96
N HIS A 2 47.46 13.66 -13.81
CA HIS A 2 46.29 14.26 -13.10
C HIS A 2 45.12 13.31 -13.39
N ALA A 3 44.97 12.29 -12.53
CA ALA A 3 43.83 11.37 -12.59
C ALA A 3 42.60 12.12 -12.07
N GLY A 4 41.62 12.34 -12.95
CA GLY A 4 40.31 12.86 -12.56
C GLY A 4 39.58 11.82 -11.74
N VAL A 5 39.29 12.14 -10.48
CA VAL A 5 38.47 11.31 -9.60
C VAL A 5 37.02 11.47 -10.04
N SER A 6 36.49 10.50 -10.79
CA SER A 6 35.06 10.39 -11.03
C SER A 6 34.37 9.97 -9.72
N PHE A 7 33.69 10.92 -9.09
CA PHE A 7 32.75 10.61 -8.01
C PHE A 7 31.56 9.85 -8.60
N SER A 8 31.53 8.55 -8.38
CA SER A 8 30.32 7.74 -8.57
C SER A 8 29.25 8.26 -7.62
N THR A 9 28.18 8.84 -8.17
CA THR A 9 26.95 9.08 -7.43
C THR A 9 26.49 7.74 -6.87
N ARG A 10 26.49 7.61 -5.53
CA ARG A 10 25.89 6.47 -4.87
C ARG A 10 24.44 6.39 -5.33
N GLY A 11 24.05 5.26 -5.93
CA GLY A 11 22.70 5.04 -6.42
C GLY A 11 21.70 5.30 -5.30
N GLU A 12 20.93 6.36 -5.45
CA GLU A 12 19.80 6.69 -4.59
C GLU A 12 18.71 5.65 -4.85
N VAL A 13 18.52 4.72 -3.92
CA VAL A 13 17.45 3.72 -4.02
C VAL A 13 16.13 4.43 -3.70
N MET A 14 15.42 4.88 -4.73
CA MET A 14 14.06 5.40 -4.57
C MET A 14 13.12 4.27 -4.16
N LEU A 15 12.74 4.23 -2.88
CA LEU A 15 11.68 3.36 -2.39
C LEU A 15 10.36 3.71 -3.10
N SER A 16 9.85 2.80 -3.91
CA SER A 16 8.58 2.99 -4.62
C SER A 16 7.40 2.67 -3.70
N SER A 17 6.55 3.68 -3.47
CA SER A 17 5.31 3.54 -2.71
C SER A 17 4.21 2.91 -3.57
N LYS A 18 3.44 2.00 -2.97
CA LYS A 18 2.27 1.40 -3.62
C LYS A 18 0.99 1.84 -2.92
N LEU A 19 0.05 2.40 -3.68
CA LEU A 19 -1.26 2.81 -3.17
C LEU A 19 -2.13 1.57 -2.86
N LEU A 20 -2.72 1.58 -1.66
CA LEU A 20 -3.66 0.60 -1.16
C LEU A 20 -4.84 1.32 -0.51
N THR A 21 -5.99 0.66 -0.46
CA THR A 21 -7.19 1.13 0.24
C THR A 21 -7.45 0.32 1.50
N LEU A 22 -8.05 0.98 2.49
CA LEU A 22 -8.56 0.35 3.71
C LEU A 22 -9.84 1.06 4.15
N VAL A 23 -10.90 0.30 4.31
CA VAL A 23 -12.24 0.76 4.70
C VAL A 23 -12.64 0.05 5.98
N LEU A 24 -13.03 0.84 6.98
CA LEU A 24 -13.66 0.37 8.21
C LEU A 24 -15.11 0.83 8.21
N VAL A 25 -16.04 -0.12 8.28
CA VAL A 25 -17.46 0.20 8.42
C VAL A 25 -17.76 0.30 9.92
N VAL A 26 -17.98 1.52 10.38
CA VAL A 26 -18.12 1.85 11.81
C VAL A 26 -19.56 2.26 12.11
N GLN A 27 -20.07 1.75 13.22
CA GLN A 27 -21.29 2.20 13.90
C GLN A 27 -20.94 2.55 15.35
N PRO A 28 -21.78 3.29 16.10
CA PRO A 28 -21.40 3.87 17.40
C PRO A 28 -20.73 2.91 18.40
N SER A 29 -21.09 1.63 18.42
CA SER A 29 -20.56 0.62 19.36
C SER A 29 -19.94 -0.60 18.69
N ARG A 30 -19.81 -0.62 17.35
CA ARG A 30 -19.28 -1.78 16.62
C ARG A 30 -18.58 -1.38 15.34
N VAL A 31 -17.60 -2.20 14.96
CA VAL A 31 -16.88 -2.10 13.69
C VAL A 31 -16.95 -3.44 12.96
N LEU A 32 -17.18 -3.40 11.64
CA LEU A 32 -17.14 -4.59 10.81
C LEU A 32 -15.70 -4.86 10.36
N LEU A 33 -15.23 -6.08 10.61
CA LEU A 33 -13.94 -6.58 10.15
C LEU A 33 -14.12 -7.90 9.40
N GLY A 34 -13.18 -8.20 8.51
CA GLY A 34 -13.09 -9.48 7.81
C GLY A 34 -11.86 -10.29 8.25
N MET A 35 -12.06 -11.58 8.55
CA MET A 35 -10.95 -12.52 8.76
C MET A 35 -10.31 -12.86 7.41
N LYS A 36 -9.04 -12.53 7.24
CA LYS A 36 -8.28 -12.90 6.04
C LYS A 36 -8.03 -14.41 6.01
N LYS A 37 -8.65 -15.11 5.06
CA LYS A 37 -8.52 -16.59 4.95
C LYS A 37 -7.23 -17.05 4.25
N ARG A 38 -6.66 -16.24 3.35
CA ARG A 38 -5.50 -16.62 2.52
C ARG A 38 -4.65 -15.40 2.15
N GLY A 39 -3.45 -15.63 1.63
CA GLY A 39 -2.56 -14.59 1.11
C GLY A 39 -1.96 -13.69 2.19
N PHE A 40 -1.62 -12.45 1.83
CA PHE A 40 -0.97 -11.50 2.72
C PHE A 40 -1.83 -11.15 3.94
N GLY A 41 -1.32 -11.50 5.12
CA GLY A 41 -2.00 -11.29 6.40
C GLY A 41 -3.10 -12.30 6.71
N ALA A 42 -3.03 -13.51 6.16
CA ALA A 42 -3.93 -14.61 6.53
C ALA A 42 -3.94 -14.85 8.05
N GLY A 43 -5.11 -15.18 8.59
CA GLY A 43 -5.35 -15.38 10.03
C GLY A 43 -5.57 -14.10 10.83
N LYS A 44 -5.51 -12.91 10.22
CA LYS A 44 -5.76 -11.63 10.88
C LYS A 44 -7.13 -11.05 10.50
N TRP A 45 -7.78 -10.42 11.47
CA TRP A 45 -8.91 -9.52 11.24
C TRP A 45 -8.42 -8.17 10.72
N ASN A 46 -9.11 -7.59 9.75
CA ASN A 46 -8.81 -6.26 9.21
C ASN A 46 -10.06 -5.60 8.60
N GLY A 47 -9.95 -4.33 8.23
CA GLY A 47 -10.88 -3.69 7.30
C GLY A 47 -10.78 -4.25 5.88
N PHE A 48 -11.59 -3.69 4.99
CA PHE A 48 -11.71 -4.12 3.60
C PHE A 48 -10.93 -3.21 2.66
N GLY A 49 -10.39 -3.75 1.57
CA GLY A 49 -9.67 -2.93 0.59
C GLY A 49 -8.62 -3.73 -0.16
N GLY A 50 -7.88 -3.02 -1.01
CA GLY A 50 -6.95 -3.66 -1.92
C GLY A 50 -6.05 -2.66 -2.65
N LYS A 51 -5.50 -3.09 -3.78
CA LYS A 51 -4.65 -2.25 -4.63
C LYS A 51 -5.52 -1.30 -5.44
N VAL A 52 -5.05 -0.06 -5.57
CA VAL A 52 -5.55 0.92 -6.55
C VAL A 52 -5.04 0.53 -7.93
N GLN A 53 -5.92 0.51 -8.92
CA GLN A 53 -5.65 0.20 -10.32
C GLN A 53 -5.36 1.47 -11.14
N PRO A 54 -4.71 1.36 -12.30
CA PRO A 54 -4.57 2.49 -13.21
C PRO A 54 -5.94 3.02 -13.65
N GLY A 55 -6.14 4.34 -13.54
CA GLY A 55 -7.34 5.02 -14.03
C GLY A 55 -8.52 5.09 -13.06
N GLU A 56 -8.43 4.48 -11.87
CA GLU A 56 -9.43 4.69 -10.80
C GLU A 56 -8.94 5.70 -9.76
N SER A 57 -9.87 6.45 -9.15
CA SER A 57 -9.56 7.26 -7.98
C SER A 57 -9.34 6.37 -6.74
N ILE A 58 -8.69 6.90 -5.70
CA ILE A 58 -8.51 6.17 -4.42
C ILE A 58 -9.87 5.82 -3.80
N GLU A 59 -10.87 6.69 -3.93
CA GLU A 59 -12.21 6.45 -3.40
C GLU A 59 -12.95 5.36 -4.18
N ASP A 60 -12.90 5.38 -5.51
CA ASP A 60 -13.51 4.33 -6.36
C ASP A 60 -12.89 2.96 -6.06
N ALA A 61 -11.56 2.91 -5.92
CA ALA A 61 -10.82 1.72 -5.54
C ALA A 61 -11.21 1.18 -4.15
N ALA A 62 -11.67 2.05 -3.25
CA ALA A 62 -12.10 1.67 -1.90
C ALA A 62 -13.55 1.14 -1.88
N ARG A 63 -14.39 1.58 -2.84
CA ARG A 63 -15.82 1.22 -2.94
C ARG A 63 -16.09 -0.11 -3.68
N ARG A 64 -15.20 -0.54 -4.58
CA ARG A 64 -15.38 -1.71 -5.46
C ARG A 64 -15.25 -3.08 -4.80
#